data_AF-A0A176YFK0-F1
#
_entry.id   AF-A0A176YFK0-F1
#
_cell.length_a   1.000
_cell.length_b   1.000
_cell.length_c   1.000
_cell.angle_alpha   90.00
_cell.angle_beta   90.00
_cell.angle_gamma   90.00
#
_symmetry.space_group_name_H-M   'P 1'
#
loop_
_entity.id
_entity.type
_entity.pdbx_description
1 polymer ?
#
loop_
_entity_poly.entity_id
_entity_poly.type
_entity_poly.pdbx_seq_one_letter_code
_entity_poly.pdbx_strand_id
1 'polypeptide(L)' 'MAALTLEQIAEKAKNHRVTPSERKAQRVSLIMGLRSKNSTLTRDEVSSFLDQNEGHETAEKKVG' A
#
# COMPACT_ATOMS: atom_id res chain seq x y z
N MET A 1 -6.76 22.37 19.14
CA MET A 1 -6.75 21.92 17.73
C MET A 1 -8.19 21.76 17.28
N ALA A 2 -8.62 22.46 16.23
CA ALA A 2 -9.97 22.27 15.69
C ALA A 2 -10.05 20.90 15.00
N ALA A 3 -11.11 20.14 15.29
CA ALA A 3 -11.39 18.87 14.62
C ALA A 3 -11.89 19.14 13.20
N LEU A 4 -11.40 18.39 12.22
CA LEU A 4 -11.87 18.47 10.84
C LEU A 4 -13.28 17.87 10.73
N THR A 5 -14.11 18.43 9.85
CA THR A 5 -15.39 17.80 9.50
C THR A 5 -15.19 16.57 8.63
N LEU A 6 -16.22 15.73 8.51
CA LEU A 6 -16.18 14.53 7.67
C LEU A 6 -15.87 14.87 6.20
N GLU A 7 -16.45 15.96 5.70
CA GLU A 7 -16.23 16.46 4.34
C GLU A 7 -14.77 16.85 4.11
N GLN A 8 -14.16 17.56 5.07
CA GLN A 8 -12.76 17.96 5.01
C GLN A 8 -11.82 16.75 5.06
N ILE A 9 -12.17 15.72 5.82
CA ILE A 9 -11.42 14.45 5.87
C ILE A 9 -11.54 13.72 4.52
N ALA A 10 -12.75 13.66 3.95
CA ALA A 10 -12.99 13.02 2.66
C ALA A 10 -12.24 13.71 1.51
N GLU A 11 -12.19 15.05 1.48
CA GLU A 11 -11.39 15.80 0.51
C GLU A 11 -9.89 15.51 0.67
N LYS A 12 -9.38 15.51 1.91
CA LYS A 12 -7.99 15.13 2.17
C LYS A 12 -7.68 13.71 1.70
N ALA A 13 -8.58 12.75 1.93
CA ALA A 13 -8.41 11.37 1.49
C ALA A 13 -8.39 11.26 -0.05
N LYS A 14 -9.25 12.00 -0.77
CA LYS A 14 -9.23 12.05 -2.24
C LYS A 14 -7.92 12.63 -2.79
N ASN A 15 -7.38 13.64 -2.12
CA ASN A 15 -6.14 14.29 -2.53
C ASN A 15 -4.88 13.50 -2.14
N HIS A 16 -5.02 12.55 -1.22
CA HIS A 16 -3.93 11.69 -0.80
C HIS A 16 -3.62 10.64 -1.88
N ARG A 17 -2.65 10.96 -2.75
CA ARG A 17 -2.15 10.05 -3.77
C ARG A 17 -1.03 9.20 -3.18
N VAL A 18 -1.25 7.90 -3.10
CA VAL A 18 -0.23 6.92 -2.73
C VAL A 18 0.41 6.39 -4.01
N THR A 19 1.70 6.59 -4.17
CA THR A 19 2.45 6.00 -5.29
C THR A 19 2.44 4.47 -5.18
N PRO A 20 2.65 3.75 -6.30
CA PRO A 20 2.78 2.28 -6.24
C PRO A 20 3.85 1.82 -5.24
N SER A 21 4.97 2.55 -5.15
CA SER A 21 6.05 2.26 -4.20
C SER A 21 5.64 2.41 -2.73
N GLU A 22 4.91 3.47 -2.40
CA GLU A 22 4.39 3.69 -1.04
C GLU A 22 3.31 2.67 -0.68
N ARG A 23 2.45 2.32 -1.64
CA ARG A 23 1.43 1.29 -1.48
C ARG A 23 2.07 -0.06 -1.16
N LYS A 24 3.12 -0.43 -1.91
CA LYS A 24 3.91 -1.63 -1.65
C LYS A 24 4.55 -1.59 -0.25
N ALA A 25 5.19 -0.48 0.11
CA ALA A 25 5.82 -0.34 1.43
C ALA A 25 4.81 -0.48 2.59
N GLN A 26 3.61 0.07 2.45
CA GLN A 26 2.51 -0.10 3.40
C GLN A 26 2.09 -1.56 3.52
N ARG A 27 1.93 -2.26 2.39
CA ARG A 27 1.56 -3.68 2.35
C ARG A 27 2.63 -4.59 2.95
N VAL A 28 3.92 -4.36 2.63
CA VAL A 28 5.04 -5.07 3.27
C VAL A 28 4.94 -4.92 4.79
N SER A 29 4.71 -3.70 5.27
CA SER A 29 4.64 -3.43 6.71
C SER A 29 3.44 -4.12 7.37
N LEU A 30 2.28 -4.13 6.70
CA LEU A 30 1.09 -4.86 7.17
C LEU A 30 1.33 -6.37 7.25
N ILE A 31 1.84 -6.99 6.18
CA ILE A 31 2.13 -8.43 6.14
C ILE A 31 3.12 -8.81 7.24
N MET A 32 4.16 -8.00 7.42
CA MET A 32 5.16 -8.22 8.46
C MET A 32 4.59 -8.05 9.87
N GLY A 33 3.58 -7.21 10.08
CA GLY A 33 2.87 -7.09 11.36
C GLY A 33 1.92 -8.25 11.64
N LEU A 34 1.37 -8.87 10.59
CA LEU A 34 0.46 -10.02 10.69
C LEU A 34 1.19 -11.37 10.80
N ARG A 35 2.49 -11.42 10.47
CA ARG A 35 3.26 -12.66 10.52
C ARG A 35 3.36 -13.21 11.94
N SER A 36 3.30 -14.54 12.07
CA SER A 36 3.53 -15.21 13.35
C SER A 36 4.94 -14.91 13.90
N LYS A 37 5.08 -14.90 15.22
CA LYS A 37 6.38 -14.74 15.90
C LYS A 37 7.39 -15.85 15.52
N ASN A 38 6.91 -17.00 15.07
CA ASN A 38 7.74 -18.13 14.66
C ASN A 38 8.05 -18.12 13.15
N SER A 39 7.59 -17.09 12.42
CA SER A 39 7.84 -16.96 10.99
C SER A 39 9.26 -16.47 10.73
N THR A 40 9.96 -17.12 9.80
CA THR A 40 11.26 -16.69 9.28
C THR A 40 11.14 -15.68 8.15
N LEU A 41 9.91 -15.29 7.77
CA LEU A 41 9.64 -14.40 6.67
C LEU A 41 10.30 -13.03 6.88
N THR A 42 11.05 -12.58 5.89
CA THR A 42 11.78 -11.32 5.88
C THR A 42 11.03 -10.25 5.09
N ARG A 43 11.42 -8.98 5.27
CA ARG A 43 10.83 -7.86 4.51
C ARG A 43 11.11 -8.00 3.02
N ASP A 44 12.30 -8.50 2.66
CA ASP A 44 12.74 -8.62 1.28
C ASP A 44 11.97 -9.72 0.55
N GLU A 45 11.77 -10.88 1.18
CA GLU A 45 10.93 -11.95 0.62
C GLU A 45 9.49 -11.47 0.36
N VAL A 46 8.91 -10.73 1.29
CA VAL A 46 7.57 -10.14 1.09
C VAL A 46 7.59 -9.12 -0.04
N SER A 47 8.59 -8.24 -0.07
CA SER A 47 8.74 -7.22 -1.12
C SER A 47 8.84 -7.86 -2.51
N SER A 48 9.69 -8.87 -2.67
CA SER A 48 9.86 -9.62 -3.92
C SER A 48 8.60 -10.40 -4.30
N PHE A 49 7.91 -11.00 -3.33
CA PHE A 49 6.62 -11.65 -3.57
C PHE A 49 5.60 -10.67 -4.15
N LEU A 50 5.47 -9.46 -3.58
CA LEU A 50 4.54 -8.45 -4.07
C LEU A 50 4.92 -7.97 -5.48
N ASP A 51 6.21 -7.78 -5.79
CA ASP A 51 6.65 -7.42 -7.14
C ASP A 51 6.25 -8.46 -8.19
N GLN A 52 6.41 -9.74 -7.86
CA GLN A 52 6.11 -10.85 -8.77
C GLN A 52 4.61 -11.08 -8.98
N ASN A 53 3.79 -10.82 -7.96
CA ASN A 53 2.37 -11.18 -7.97
C ASN A 53 1.44 -10.01 -8.27
N GLU A 54 1.84 -8.77 -7.97
CA GLU A 54 1.00 -7.59 -8.23
C GLU A 54 1.24 -6.99 -9.60
N GLY A 55 2.32 -7.42 -10.27
CA GLY A 55 2.82 -6.79 -11.47
C GLY A 55 3.31 -5.38 -11.16
N HIS A 56 4.30 -4.90 -11.93
CA HIS A 56 4.44 -3.47 -12.07
C HIS A 56 3.09 -2.96 -12.56
N GLU A 57 2.44 -2.00 -11.89
CA GLU A 57 1.28 -1.30 -12.43
C GLU A 57 1.71 -0.74 -13.79
N THR A 58 1.52 -1.51 -14.86
CA THR A 58 1.68 -1.07 -16.23
C THR A 58 0.61 -0.02 -16.38
N ALA A 59 1.06 1.23 -16.47
CA ALA A 59 0.32 2.24 -17.20
C ALA A 59 -0.19 1.57 -18.48
N GLU A 60 -1.53 1.44 -18.59
CA GLU A 60 -2.33 1.04 -19.77
C GLU A 60 -3.44 0.05 -19.38
N LYS A 61 -4.51 0.62 -18.82
CA LYS A 61 -5.85 0.18 -19.19
C LYS A 61 -6.71 1.41 -19.50
N LYS A 62 -6.36 2.11 -20.59
CA LYS A 62 -7.37 2.85 -21.36
C LYS A 62 -8.22 1.78 -22.05
N VAL A 63 -9.34 1.42 -21.43
CA VAL A 63 -10.43 0.74 -22.15
C VAL A 63 -11.14 1.84 -22.94
N GLY A 64 -11.09 1.71 -24.26
CA GLY A 64 -11.83 2.56 -25.20
C GLY A 64 -13.31 2.25 -25.23
#